data_AF-A0A382TAI9-F1
#
_entry.id   AF-A0A382TAI9-F1
#
_cell.length_a   1.000
_cell.length_b   1.000
_cell.length_c   1.000
_cell.angle_alpha   90.00
_cell.angle_beta   90.00
_cell.angle_gamma   90.00
#
_symmetry.space_group_name_H-M   'P 1'
#
loop_
_entity.id
_entity.type
_entity.pdbx_description
1 polymer ?
#
loop_
_entity_poly.entity_id
_entity_poly.type
_entity_poly.pdbx_seq_one_letter_code
_entity_poly.pdbx_strand_id
1 'polypeptide(L)'
;MTTIVGLTGGIASGKTTIVKLLKKNKLAVQDSDFVVGGIYSKPKTKFTNYLKKINLGQSLKGKKIDKKIIREEIFFNIKKRKLLESYIHTEVKKSRNLFIKKHKQKKTKIIFLDIPLLFEKKLEKICDSIILFYAPLTIRKKRAIRRKGMQKKILEKIIKT
;
A
#
# COMPACT_ATOMS: atom_id res chain seq x y z
N MET A 1 -6.77 -13.87 -23.22
CA MET A 1 -6.45 -12.53 -22.66
C MET A 1 -6.42 -12.62 -21.13
N THR A 2 -5.59 -11.85 -20.42
CA THR A 2 -5.58 -11.81 -18.95
C THR A 2 -6.44 -10.65 -18.47
N THR A 3 -7.51 -10.93 -17.73
CA THR A 3 -8.37 -9.92 -17.12
C THR A 3 -7.72 -9.33 -15.87
N ILE A 4 -7.70 -8.01 -15.77
CA ILE A 4 -7.09 -7.23 -14.69
C ILE A 4 -8.21 -6.58 -13.86
N VAL A 5 -8.36 -7.03 -12.62
CA VAL A 5 -9.37 -6.51 -11.69
C VAL A 5 -8.70 -5.60 -10.64
N GLY A 6 -9.07 -4.33 -10.62
CA GLY A 6 -8.65 -3.38 -9.60
C GLY A 6 -9.45 -3.56 -8.31
N LEU A 7 -8.77 -3.70 -7.18
CA LEU A 7 -9.37 -3.73 -5.85
C LEU A 7 -9.11 -2.39 -5.16
N THR A 8 -10.17 -1.68 -4.79
CA THR A 8 -10.03 -0.39 -4.11
C THR A 8 -11.11 -0.19 -3.04
N GLY A 9 -10.89 0.79 -2.16
CA GLY A 9 -11.83 1.07 -1.07
C GLY A 9 -11.17 1.88 0.03
N GLY A 10 -11.95 2.75 0.65
CA GLY A 10 -11.46 3.64 1.71
C GLY A 10 -10.95 2.89 2.95
N ILE A 11 -10.32 3.63 3.85
CA ILE A 11 -9.78 3.07 5.10
C ILE A 11 -10.83 2.24 5.85
N ALA A 12 -10.42 1.05 6.30
CA ALA A 12 -11.25 0.12 7.06
C ALA A 12 -12.59 -0.31 6.38
N SER A 13 -12.64 -0.25 5.05
CA SER A 13 -13.75 -0.79 4.23
C SER A 13 -13.91 -2.31 4.33
N GLY A 14 -12.82 -3.05 4.52
CA GLY A 14 -12.81 -4.52 4.54
C GLY A 14 -12.04 -5.16 3.39
N LYS A 15 -11.49 -4.36 2.47
CA LYS A 15 -10.66 -4.82 1.32
C LYS A 15 -9.59 -5.84 1.70
N THR A 16 -8.83 -5.60 2.77
CA THR A 16 -7.76 -6.51 3.23
C THR A 16 -8.28 -7.92 3.56
N THR A 17 -9.52 -8.06 4.05
CA THR A 17 -10.15 -9.37 4.29
C THR A 17 -10.33 -10.14 2.99
N ILE A 18 -10.80 -9.46 1.94
CA ILE A 18 -11.03 -10.06 0.63
C ILE A 18 -9.72 -10.36 -0.08
N VAL A 19 -8.73 -9.46 -0.01
CA VAL A 19 -7.37 -9.74 -0.52
C VAL A 19 -6.79 -11.02 0.10
N LYS A 20 -6.94 -11.23 1.41
CA LYS A 20 -6.51 -12.47 2.08
C LYS A 20 -7.28 -13.69 1.59
N LEU A 21 -8.59 -13.58 1.41
CA LEU A 21 -9.44 -14.66 0.91
C LEU A 21 -9.04 -15.07 -0.51
N LEU A 22 -8.82 -14.11 -1.41
CA LEU A 22 -8.38 -14.36 -2.78
C LEU A 22 -7.03 -15.12 -2.79
N LYS A 23 -6.07 -14.68 -1.96
CA LYS A 23 -4.77 -15.36 -1.81
C LYS A 23 -4.91 -16.77 -1.24
N LYS A 24 -5.78 -16.98 -0.25
CA LYS A 24 -6.08 -18.31 0.33
C LYS A 24 -6.62 -19.27 -0.74
N ASN A 25 -7.42 -18.77 -1.68
CA ASN A 25 -7.93 -19.51 -2.83
C ASN A 25 -6.94 -19.60 -4.00
N LYS A 26 -5.64 -19.32 -3.77
CA LYS A 26 -4.57 -19.41 -4.77
C LYS A 26 -4.78 -18.50 -6.00
N LEU A 27 -5.60 -17.45 -5.87
CA LEU A 27 -5.77 -16.46 -6.93
C LEU A 27 -4.58 -15.50 -6.99
N ALA A 28 -4.28 -15.04 -8.19
CA ALA A 28 -3.17 -14.13 -8.44
C ALA A 28 -3.54 -12.72 -7.92
N VAL A 29 -2.95 -12.30 -6.81
CA VAL A 29 -3.16 -10.97 -6.22
C VAL A 29 -1.84 -10.23 -6.04
N GLN A 30 -1.75 -9.01 -6.57
CA GLN A 30 -0.70 -8.06 -6.21
C GLN A 30 -1.16 -7.24 -5.00
N ASP A 31 -0.52 -7.50 -3.87
CA ASP A 31 -0.88 -6.92 -2.57
C ASP A 31 0.08 -5.77 -2.24
N SER A 32 -0.41 -4.53 -2.37
CA SER A 32 0.40 -3.33 -2.13
C SER A 32 0.90 -3.24 -0.68
N ASP A 33 0.07 -3.60 0.30
CA ASP A 33 0.45 -3.58 1.73
C ASP A 33 1.56 -4.60 2.00
N PHE A 34 1.50 -5.78 1.37
CA PHE A 34 2.56 -6.78 1.46
C PHE A 34 3.89 -6.27 0.86
N VAL A 35 3.84 -5.60 -0.29
CA VAL A 35 5.03 -5.00 -0.92
C VAL A 35 5.65 -3.95 0.00
N VAL A 36 4.85 -3.03 0.53
CA VAL A 36 5.32 -2.01 1.48
C VAL A 36 5.89 -2.67 2.74
N GLY A 37 5.21 -3.68 3.27
CA GLY A 37 5.69 -4.48 4.39
C GLY A 37 7.09 -5.06 4.15
N GLY A 38 7.32 -5.61 2.95
CA GLY A 38 8.60 -6.16 2.50
C GLY A 38 9.71 -5.12 2.40
N ILE A 39 9.42 -3.90 1.94
CA ILE A 39 10.38 -2.79 1.88
C ILE A 39 10.96 -2.51 3.28
N TYR A 40 10.13 -2.57 4.32
CA TYR A 40 10.57 -2.31 5.69
C TYR A 40 11.12 -3.53 6.42
N SER A 41 10.59 -4.74 6.17
CA SER A 41 11.00 -5.95 6.88
C SER A 41 12.28 -6.56 6.34
N LYS A 42 12.55 -6.40 5.04
CA LYS A 42 13.76 -6.84 4.35
C LYS A 42 14.30 -5.69 3.50
N PRO A 43 14.81 -4.61 4.13
CA PRO A 43 15.21 -3.42 3.42
C PRO A 43 16.44 -3.68 2.54
N LYS A 44 16.31 -3.35 1.25
CA LYS A 44 17.43 -3.38 0.31
C LYS A 44 18.38 -2.21 0.57
N THR A 45 19.65 -2.36 0.21
CA THR A 45 20.68 -1.29 0.30
C THR A 45 20.22 0.01 -0.34
N LYS A 46 19.49 -0.07 -1.46
CA LYS A 46 18.92 1.10 -2.13
C LYS A 46 17.94 1.88 -1.24
N PHE A 47 17.11 1.19 -0.44
CA PHE A 47 16.17 1.85 0.45
C PHE A 47 16.86 2.44 1.67
N THR A 48 17.80 1.72 2.27
CA THR A 48 18.58 2.24 3.42
C THR A 48 19.40 3.47 3.04
N ASN A 49 20.04 3.47 1.86
CA ASN A 49 20.76 4.64 1.35
C ASN A 49 19.80 5.81 1.06
N TYR A 50 18.62 5.53 0.53
CA TYR A 50 17.60 6.55 0.33
C TYR A 50 17.14 7.18 1.65
N LEU A 51 16.91 6.38 2.70
CA LEU A 51 16.55 6.89 4.03
C LEU A 51 17.64 7.80 4.60
N LYS A 52 18.92 7.47 4.44
CA LYS A 52 20.03 8.38 4.81
C LYS A 52 19.96 9.70 4.05
N LYS A 53 19.78 9.65 2.72
CA LYS A 53 19.69 10.83 1.85
C LYS A 53 18.55 11.79 2.21
N ILE A 54 17.43 11.27 2.71
CA ILE A 54 16.26 12.10 3.08
C ILE A 54 16.22 12.44 4.58
N ASN A 55 17.37 12.34 5.28
CA ASN A 55 17.50 12.62 6.71
C ASN A 55 16.56 11.78 7.58
N LEU A 56 16.39 10.50 7.23
CA LEU A 56 15.73 9.46 8.03
C LEU A 56 16.70 8.34 8.43
N GLY A 57 18.01 8.56 8.31
CA GLY A 57 19.04 7.56 8.62
C GLY A 57 19.02 7.06 10.06
N GLN A 58 18.54 7.87 11.02
CA GLN A 58 18.41 7.49 12.44
C GLN A 58 17.43 6.32 12.67
N SER A 59 16.53 6.07 11.72
CA SER A 59 15.60 4.93 11.77
C SER A 59 16.28 3.58 11.49
N LEU A 60 17.52 3.57 11.00
CA LEU A 60 18.26 2.35 10.69
C LEU A 60 18.84 1.75 11.98
N LYS A 61 18.43 0.53 12.32
CA LYS A 61 18.93 -0.26 13.46
C LYS A 61 19.59 -1.53 12.95
N GLY A 62 20.82 -1.40 12.47
CA GLY A 62 21.53 -2.46 11.76
C GLY A 62 20.79 -2.88 10.48
N LYS A 63 20.36 -4.14 10.41
CA LYS A 63 19.56 -4.68 9.27
C LYS A 63 18.06 -4.42 9.40
N LYS A 64 17.59 -3.79 10.47
CA LYS A 64 16.16 -3.50 10.73
C LYS A 64 15.88 -2.00 10.60
N ILE A 65 14.60 -1.68 10.40
CA ILE A 65 14.09 -0.31 10.37
C ILE A 65 13.14 -0.08 11.54
N ASP A 66 13.41 0.96 12.32
CA ASP A 66 12.49 1.46 13.33
C ASP A 66 11.42 2.34 12.70
N LYS A 67 10.22 1.77 12.53
CA LYS A 67 9.05 2.47 11.96
C LYS A 67 8.51 3.56 12.89
N LYS A 68 8.81 3.51 14.20
CA LYS A 68 8.36 4.53 15.16
C LYS A 68 9.09 5.85 14.87
N ILE A 69 10.42 5.78 14.77
CA ILE A 69 11.27 6.93 14.41
C ILE A 69 10.85 7.52 13.06
N ILE A 70 10.63 6.69 12.04
CA ILE A 70 10.14 7.18 10.74
C ILE A 70 8.82 7.92 10.90
N ARG A 71 7.86 7.35 11.64
CA ARG A 71 6.54 7.95 11.81
C ARG A 71 6.62 9.31 12.50
N GLU A 72 7.42 9.43 13.55
CA GLU A 72 7.61 10.68 14.29
C GLU A 72 8.23 11.77 13.41
N GLU A 73 9.30 11.42 12.69
CA GLU A 73 10.01 12.34 11.77
C GLU A 73 9.12 12.85 10.62
N ILE A 74 8.33 11.97 10.00
CA ILE A 74 7.46 12.37 8.89
C ILE A 74 6.14 13.02 9.34
N PHE A 75 5.77 12.88 10.62
CA PHE A 75 4.55 13.49 11.15
C PHE A 75 4.63 15.01 11.15
N PHE A 76 5.79 15.55 11.55
CA PHE A 76 6.05 16.99 11.60
C PHE A 76 6.70 17.53 10.31
N ASN A 77 7.19 16.66 9.42
CA ASN A 77 7.91 17.07 8.22
C ASN A 77 7.23 16.60 6.92
N ILE A 78 6.43 17.48 6.32
CA ILE A 78 5.70 17.22 5.06
C ILE A 78 6.66 16.88 3.91
N LYS A 79 7.83 17.53 3.84
CA LYS A 79 8.83 17.28 2.78
C LYS A 79 9.38 15.87 2.87
N LYS A 80 9.81 15.41 4.07
CA LYS A 80 10.27 14.03 4.31
C LYS A 80 9.17 13.03 4.00
N ARG A 81 7.92 13.30 4.42
CA ARG A 81 6.76 12.45 4.15
C ARG A 81 6.56 12.23 2.64
N LYS A 82 6.51 13.31 1.86
CA LYS A 82 6.33 13.25 0.39
C LYS A 82 7.46 12.48 -0.30
N LEU A 83 8.71 12.68 0.13
CA LEU A 83 9.86 11.95 -0.44
C LEU A 83 9.75 10.44 -0.17
N LEU A 84 9.46 10.06 1.07
CA LEU A 84 9.27 8.65 1.45
C LEU A 84 8.09 8.01 0.71
N GLU A 85 6.95 8.69 0.66
CA GLU A 85 5.76 8.25 -0.09
C GLU A 85 6.10 8.03 -1.58
N SER A 86 6.81 8.97 -2.20
CA SER A 86 7.22 8.88 -3.60
C SER A 86 8.09 7.65 -3.89
N TYR A 87 9.06 7.36 -3.01
CA TYR A 87 9.88 6.15 -3.12
C TYR A 87 9.01 4.89 -3.04
N ILE A 88 8.14 4.82 -2.03
CA ILE A 88 7.26 3.66 -1.82
C ILE A 88 6.33 3.46 -3.02
N HIS A 89 5.69 4.53 -3.51
CA HIS A 89 4.83 4.48 -4.68
C HIS A 89 5.58 3.98 -5.92
N THR A 90 6.83 4.39 -6.10
CA THR A 90 7.67 3.93 -7.20
C THR A 90 7.93 2.41 -7.12
N GLU A 91 8.28 1.90 -5.94
CA GLU A 91 8.53 0.46 -5.76
C GLU A 91 7.25 -0.38 -5.88
N VAL A 92 6.12 0.11 -5.37
CA VAL A 92 4.81 -0.54 -5.56
C VAL A 92 4.42 -0.57 -7.05
N LYS A 93 4.60 0.54 -7.77
CA LYS A 93 4.35 0.61 -9.23
C LYS A 93 5.21 -0.41 -9.99
N LYS A 94 6.50 -0.53 -9.66
CA LYS A 94 7.38 -1.55 -10.27
C LYS A 94 6.92 -2.97 -9.97
N SER A 95 6.59 -3.26 -8.72
CA SER A 95 6.06 -4.57 -8.31
C SER A 95 4.80 -4.93 -9.08
N ARG A 96 3.86 -3.99 -9.21
CA ARG A 96 2.64 -4.15 -10.00
C ARG A 96 2.92 -4.44 -11.47
N ASN A 97 3.77 -3.65 -12.11
CA ASN A 97 4.08 -3.83 -13.53
C ASN A 97 4.76 -5.19 -13.80
N LEU A 98 5.68 -5.61 -12.93
CA LEU A 98 6.31 -6.93 -13.01
C LEU A 98 5.30 -8.06 -12.81
N PHE A 99 4.38 -7.90 -11.85
CA PHE A 99 3.31 -8.86 -11.60
C PHE A 99 2.39 -9.01 -12.82
N ILE A 100 1.93 -7.90 -13.41
CA ILE A 100 1.12 -7.91 -14.63
C ILE A 100 1.87 -8.61 -15.77
N LYS A 101 3.12 -8.23 -16.03
CA LYS A 101 3.95 -8.84 -17.09
C LYS A 101 4.08 -10.36 -16.91
N LYS A 102 4.43 -10.80 -15.70
CA LYS A 102 4.57 -12.22 -15.35
C LYS A 102 3.28 -13.01 -15.60
N HIS A 103 2.13 -12.48 -15.19
CA HIS A 103 0.86 -13.19 -15.32
C HIS A 103 0.28 -13.17 -16.73
N LYS A 104 0.55 -12.11 -17.52
CA LYS A 104 0.27 -12.10 -18.95
C LYS A 104 1.07 -13.19 -19.68
N GLN A 105 2.36 -13.32 -19.40
CA GLN A 105 3.21 -14.38 -19.98
C GLN A 105 2.71 -15.79 -19.61
N LYS A 106 2.26 -15.97 -18.37
CA LYS A 106 1.67 -17.24 -17.89
C LYS A 106 0.24 -17.50 -18.39
N LYS A 107 -0.34 -16.62 -19.22
CA LYS A 107 -1.74 -16.70 -19.67
C LYS A 107 -2.71 -16.89 -18.49
N THR A 108 -2.43 -16.26 -17.34
CA THR A 108 -3.33 -16.32 -16.17
C THR A 108 -4.66 -15.69 -16.56
N LYS A 109 -5.79 -16.36 -16.28
CA LYS A 109 -7.11 -15.88 -16.69
C LYS A 109 -7.48 -14.55 -16.04
N ILE A 110 -7.33 -14.45 -14.71
CA ILE A 110 -7.70 -13.26 -13.93
C ILE A 110 -6.58 -12.93 -12.96
N ILE A 111 -6.26 -11.65 -12.83
CA ILE A 111 -5.39 -11.12 -11.79
C ILE A 111 -6.07 -9.99 -11.03
N PHE A 112 -5.72 -9.85 -9.75
CA PHE A 112 -6.24 -8.81 -8.89
C PHE A 112 -5.12 -7.86 -8.47
N LEU A 113 -5.37 -6.56 -8.56
CA LEU A 113 -4.44 -5.52 -8.16
C LEU A 113 -5.01 -4.78 -6.95
N ASP A 114 -4.37 -4.92 -5.79
CA ASP A 114 -4.70 -4.10 -4.63
C ASP A 114 -4.11 -2.70 -4.83
N ILE A 115 -4.95 -1.73 -5.16
CA ILE A 115 -4.52 -0.37 -5.48
C ILE A 115 -5.18 0.61 -4.51
N PRO A 116 -4.49 0.96 -3.40
CA PRO A 116 -4.83 2.14 -2.63
C PRO A 116 -4.78 3.38 -3.53
N LEU A 117 -5.76 4.27 -3.40
CA LEU A 117 -5.85 5.51 -4.17
C LEU A 117 -5.96 5.29 -5.69
N LEU A 118 -6.78 4.32 -6.10
CA LEU A 118 -6.94 3.92 -7.51
C LEU A 118 -7.31 5.10 -8.40
N PHE A 119 -8.34 5.87 -8.02
CA PHE A 119 -8.90 6.94 -8.84
C PHE A 119 -8.05 8.21 -8.76
N GLU A 120 -7.52 8.52 -7.59
CA GLU A 120 -6.67 9.68 -7.30
C GLU A 120 -5.37 9.63 -8.10
N LYS A 121 -4.95 8.43 -8.51
CA LYS A 121 -3.77 8.20 -9.36
C LYS A 121 -4.10 7.85 -10.80
N LYS A 122 -5.38 7.96 -11.20
CA LYS A 122 -5.87 7.62 -12.55
C LYS A 122 -5.45 6.21 -13.00
N LEU A 123 -5.44 5.27 -12.07
CA LEU A 123 -5.00 3.88 -12.29
C LEU A 123 -6.14 2.96 -12.71
N GLU A 124 -7.38 3.44 -12.76
CA GLU A 124 -8.51 2.73 -13.37
C GLU A 124 -8.22 2.31 -14.82
N LYS A 125 -7.41 3.10 -15.54
CA LYS A 125 -7.07 2.87 -16.95
C LYS A 125 -6.28 1.59 -17.23
N ILE A 126 -5.69 0.98 -16.20
CA ILE A 126 -4.96 -0.29 -16.35
C ILE A 126 -5.78 -1.51 -15.93
N CYS A 127 -7.05 -1.32 -15.57
CA CYS A 127 -7.95 -2.38 -15.13
C CYS A 127 -9.08 -2.57 -16.14
N ASP A 128 -9.47 -3.82 -16.38
CA ASP A 128 -10.64 -4.18 -17.18
C ASP A 128 -11.93 -4.09 -16.35
N SER A 129 -11.80 -4.22 -15.02
CA SER A 129 -12.91 -4.12 -14.08
C SER A 129 -12.43 -3.64 -12.72
N ILE A 130 -13.31 -3.03 -11.94
CA ILE A 130 -12.98 -2.47 -10.62
C ILE A 130 -13.99 -2.96 -9.58
N ILE A 131 -13.48 -3.44 -8.45
CA ILE A 131 -14.26 -3.78 -7.26
C ILE A 131 -13.99 -2.71 -6.20
N LEU A 132 -15.03 -1.93 -5.88
CA LEU A 132 -15.02 -0.96 -4.79
C LEU A 132 -15.57 -1.59 -3.51
N PHE A 133 -14.72 -1.71 -2.48
CA PHE A 133 -15.15 -2.12 -1.15
C PHE A 133 -15.74 -0.93 -0.40
N TYR A 134 -17.03 -1.01 -0.13
CA TYR A 134 -17.78 0.02 0.57
C TYR A 134 -18.23 -0.45 1.97
N ALA A 135 -18.22 0.48 2.91
CA ALA A 135 -18.88 0.37 4.20
C ALA A 135 -19.23 1.78 4.69
N PRO A 136 -20.35 1.98 5.42
CA PRO A 136 -20.71 3.27 5.98
C PRO A 136 -19.56 3.93 6.75
N LEU A 137 -19.41 5.25 6.61
CA LEU A 137 -18.30 5.99 7.20
C LEU A 137 -18.21 5.80 8.72
N THR A 138 -19.36 5.77 9.39
CA THR A 138 -19.48 5.53 10.84
C THR A 138 -18.86 4.19 11.23
N ILE A 139 -19.14 3.13 10.47
CA ILE A 139 -18.58 1.79 10.67
C ILE A 139 -17.08 1.79 10.38
N ARG A 140 -16.63 2.42 9.30
CA ARG A 140 -15.19 2.52 8.96
C ARG A 140 -14.42 3.25 10.07
N LYS A 141 -14.96 4.35 10.62
CA LYS A 141 -14.38 5.09 11.75
C LYS A 141 -14.21 4.18 12.97
N LYS A 142 -15.28 3.49 13.38
CA LYS A 142 -15.25 2.53 14.51
C LYS A 142 -14.19 1.43 14.30
N ARG A 143 -14.13 0.85 13.10
CA ARG A 143 -13.13 -0.18 12.75
C ARG A 143 -11.70 0.37 12.73
N ALA A 144 -11.48 1.57 12.21
CA ALA A 144 -10.16 2.18 12.09
C ALA A 144 -9.57 2.54 13.45
N ILE A 145 -10.36 3.12 14.37
CA ILE A 145 -9.91 3.49 15.73
C ILE A 145 -9.49 2.26 16.52
N ARG A 146 -10.14 1.11 16.32
CA ARG A 146 -9.76 -0.16 16.98
C ARG A 146 -8.43 -0.74 16.48
N ARG A 147 -7.84 -0.23 15.40
CA ARG A 147 -6.53 -0.70 14.91
C ARG A 147 -5.42 -0.18 15.82
N LYS A 148 -4.55 -1.09 16.27
CA LYS A 148 -3.38 -0.76 17.10
C LYS A 148 -2.54 0.36 16.45
N GLY A 149 -2.31 1.44 17.20
CA GLY A 149 -1.51 2.59 16.75
C GLY A 149 -2.23 3.62 15.87
N MET A 150 -3.55 3.48 15.65
CA MET A 150 -4.35 4.53 15.00
C MET A 150 -4.69 5.64 15.98
N GLN A 151 -4.42 6.90 15.62
CA GLN A 151 -4.81 8.07 16.40
C GLN A 151 -6.00 8.78 15.77
N LYS A 152 -6.94 9.29 16.58
CA LYS A 152 -8.15 9.99 16.10
C LYS A 152 -7.81 11.16 15.15
N LYS A 153 -6.83 12.00 15.51
CA LYS A 153 -6.35 13.12 14.67
C LYS A 153 -5.83 12.67 13.30
N ILE A 154 -5.16 11.52 13.24
CA ILE A 154 -4.65 10.95 11.98
C ILE A 154 -5.81 10.43 11.13
N LEU A 155 -6.74 9.70 11.76
CA LEU A 155 -7.92 9.16 11.07
C LEU A 155 -8.79 10.27 10.46
N GLU A 156 -9.00 11.38 11.16
CA GLU A 156 -9.75 12.53 10.65
C GLU A 156 -9.09 13.13 9.41
N LYS A 157 -7.75 13.23 9.38
CA LYS A 157 -7.01 13.65 8.19
C LYS A 157 -7.21 12.68 7.03
N ILE A 158 -7.10 11.37 7.26
CA ILE A 158 -7.28 10.35 6.22
C ILE A 158 -8.69 10.37 5.62
N ILE A 159 -9.72 10.61 6.43
CA ILE A 159 -11.12 10.60 5.98
C ILE A 159 -11.49 11.87 5.20
N LYS A 160 -10.83 13.00 5.49
CA LYS A 160 -11.04 14.27 4.77
C LYS A 160 -10.31 14.33 3.42
N THR A 161 -9.46 13.35 3.13
CA THR A 161 -8.74 13.23 1.85
C THR A 161 -9.51 12.28 0.94
#